data_AF-A0A6G1S314-F1
#
_entry.id   AF-A0A6G1S314-F1
#
_cell.length_a   1.000
_cell.length_b   1.000
_cell.length_c   1.000
_cell.angle_alpha   90.00
_cell.angle_beta   90.00
_cell.angle_gamma   90.00
#
_symmetry.space_group_name_H-M   'P 1'
#
loop_
_entity.id
_entity.type
_entity.pdbx_description
1 polymer ?
#
loop_
_entity_poly.entity_id
_entity_poly.type
_entity_poly.pdbx_seq_one_letter_code
_entity_poly.pdbx_strand_id
1 'polypeptide(L)'
;DICVQGLCRQAGCDHVLNSKARRDKCGVCGGDNSSCKTVAGTFNTVHYGYNVVVRIPAGATNIDVRQHSYSGKPEDDNYLALSNSQGDFILNGDFVVSMFK
;
A
#
# COMPACT_ATOMS: atom_id res chain seq x y z
N ASP A 1 18.03 -0.64 1.97
CA ASP A 1 19.48 -0.48 1.73
C ASP A 1 19.98 0.83 2.32
N ILE A 2 21.28 0.94 2.52
CA ILE A 2 21.97 2.10 3.08
C ILE A 2 23.13 2.46 2.16
N CYS A 3 23.32 3.76 1.90
CA CYS A 3 24.48 4.24 1.14
C CYS A 3 25.70 4.36 2.07
N VAL A 4 26.78 3.65 1.74
CA VAL A 4 28.06 3.71 2.45
C VAL A 4 29.15 4.00 1.42
N GLN A 5 29.80 5.16 1.55
CA GLN A 5 30.85 5.61 0.63
C GLN A 5 30.40 5.63 -0.85
N GLY A 6 29.16 6.03 -1.12
CA GLY A 6 28.61 6.08 -2.47
C GLY A 6 28.15 4.75 -3.05
N LEU A 7 28.29 3.63 -2.31
CA LEU A 7 27.73 2.34 -2.72
C LEU A 7 26.46 2.01 -1.92
N CYS A 8 25.43 1.55 -2.62
CA CYS A 8 24.23 0.99 -2.01
C CYS A 8 24.58 -0.38 -1.40
N ARG A 9 24.42 -0.52 -0.08
CA ARG A 9 24.70 -1.75 0.66
C ARG A 9 23.43 -2.28 1.32
N GLN A 10 23.26 -3.59 1.28
CA GLN A 10 22.14 -4.24 1.95
C GLN A 10 22.27 -4.09 3.48
N ALA A 11 21.17 -3.69 4.11
CA ALA A 11 21.05 -3.60 5.56
C ALA A 11 19.77 -4.31 6.01
N GLY A 12 19.83 -4.93 7.19
CA GLY A 12 18.63 -5.44 7.84
C GLY A 12 17.73 -4.31 8.34
N CYS A 13 16.53 -4.67 8.81
CA CYS A 13 15.63 -3.71 9.45
C CYS A 13 16.15 -3.14 10.79
N ASP A 14 17.21 -3.76 11.31
CA ASP A 14 17.97 -3.40 12.52
C ASP A 14 19.08 -2.37 12.22
N HIS A 15 19.16 -1.89 10.98
CA HIS A 15 20.18 -0.96 10.47
C HIS A 15 21.62 -1.53 10.49
N VAL A 16 21.78 -2.85 10.57
CA VAL A 16 23.08 -3.52 10.51
C VAL A 16 23.39 -3.95 9.07
N LEU A 17 24.59 -3.61 8.58
CA LEU A 17 25.05 -4.01 7.25
C LEU A 17 25.13 -5.54 7.13
N ASN A 18 24.68 -6.06 5.99
CA ASN A 18 24.61 -7.51 5.71
C ASN A 18 23.74 -8.31 6.69
N SER A 19 22.93 -7.66 7.54
CA SER A 19 21.97 -8.36 8.42
C SER A 19 20.84 -8.99 7.61
N LYS A 20 20.46 -10.20 8.03
CA LYS A 20 19.30 -10.92 7.50
C LYS A 20 18.00 -10.55 8.21
N ALA A 21 18.03 -9.67 9.21
CA ALA A 21 16.84 -9.21 9.91
C ALA A 21 15.84 -8.58 8.92
N ARG A 22 14.57 -8.96 9.04
CA ARG A 22 13.45 -8.44 8.24
C ARG A 22 12.32 -8.00 9.17
N ARG A 23 11.52 -7.04 8.69
CA ARG A 23 10.26 -6.73 9.34
C ARG A 23 9.28 -7.88 9.12
N ASP A 24 8.54 -8.21 10.15
CA ASP A 24 7.41 -9.13 10.07
C ASP A 24 6.20 -8.45 9.40
N LYS A 25 5.06 -9.16 9.31
CA LYS A 25 3.83 -8.60 8.70
C LYS A 25 3.24 -7.42 9.48
N CYS A 26 3.65 -7.24 10.73
CA CYS A 26 3.24 -6.15 11.61
C CYS A 26 4.20 -4.94 11.53
N GLY A 27 5.24 -5.02 10.69
CA GLY A 27 6.25 -3.98 10.57
C GLY A 27 7.32 -4.00 11.67
N VAL A 28 7.30 -4.99 12.57
CA VAL A 28 8.26 -5.12 13.67
C VAL A 28 9.52 -5.81 13.17
N CYS A 29 10.68 -5.19 13.40
CA CYS A 29 11.96 -5.78 13.00
C CYS A 29 12.26 -7.04 13.83
N GLY A 30 12.45 -8.19 13.18
CA GLY A 30 12.64 -9.47 13.87
C GLY A 30 11.40 -9.94 14.64
N GLY A 31 10.22 -9.39 14.33
CA GLY A 31 8.97 -9.78 14.96
C GLY A 31 8.49 -11.18 14.54
N ASP A 32 7.50 -11.68 15.27
CA ASP A 32 6.93 -13.02 15.13
C ASP A 32 5.52 -13.01 14.50
N ASN A 33 5.03 -11.86 14.04
CA ASN A 33 3.68 -11.59 13.53
C ASN A 33 2.56 -11.62 14.59
N SER A 34 2.86 -11.60 15.89
CA SER A 34 1.83 -11.67 16.94
C SER A 34 1.22 -10.32 17.35
N SER A 35 1.87 -9.21 16.99
CA SER A 35 1.50 -7.86 17.46
C SER A 35 0.38 -7.18 16.65
N CYS A 36 -0.09 -7.82 15.57
CA CYS A 36 -1.12 -7.28 14.69
C CYS A 36 -2.06 -8.38 14.19
N LYS A 37 -3.14 -7.97 13.53
CA LYS A 37 -4.09 -8.87 12.87
C LYS A 37 -4.30 -8.46 11.42
N THR A 38 -4.50 -9.44 10.55
CA THR A 38 -4.90 -9.20 9.16
C THR A 38 -6.35 -8.75 9.09
N VAL A 39 -6.60 -7.67 8.36
CA VAL A 39 -7.95 -7.23 7.98
C VAL A 39 -8.09 -7.40 6.47
N ALA A 40 -9.14 -8.08 6.03
CA ALA A 40 -9.40 -8.35 4.63
C ALA A 40 -10.90 -8.15 4.32
N GLY A 41 -11.19 -7.79 3.07
CA GLY A 41 -12.54 -7.57 2.61
C GLY A 41 -12.58 -7.28 1.10
N THR A 42 -13.78 -7.22 0.56
CA THR A 42 -14.04 -6.85 -0.84
C THR A 42 -15.08 -5.73 -0.88
N PHE A 43 -15.04 -4.94 -1.94
CA PHE A 43 -15.98 -3.86 -2.18
C PHE A 43 -16.48 -3.95 -3.62
N ASN A 44 -17.80 -3.94 -3.81
CA ASN A 44 -18.44 -4.02 -5.13
C ASN A 44 -19.77 -3.23 -5.18
N THR A 45 -19.93 -2.24 -4.30
CA THR A 45 -21.10 -1.35 -4.32
C THR A 45 -20.77 -0.12 -5.15
N VAL A 46 -21.65 0.25 -6.09
CA VAL A 46 -21.38 1.33 -7.03
C VAL A 46 -22.33 2.49 -6.78
N HIS A 47 -21.76 3.67 -6.49
CA HIS A 47 -22.42 4.95 -6.61
C HIS A 47 -21.69 5.82 -7.63
N TYR A 48 -22.41 6.75 -8.26
CA TYR A 48 -21.79 7.71 -9.17
C TYR A 48 -20.72 8.53 -8.43
N GLY A 49 -19.51 8.58 -9.01
CA GLY A 49 -18.37 9.28 -8.45
C GLY A 49 -17.45 8.41 -7.60
N TYR A 50 -16.68 9.04 -6.71
CA TYR A 50 -15.75 8.32 -5.84
C TYR A 50 -16.48 7.58 -4.71
N ASN A 51 -16.16 6.29 -4.58
CA ASN A 51 -16.66 5.43 -3.53
C ASN A 51 -15.54 5.15 -2.53
N VAL A 52 -15.82 5.32 -1.23
CA VAL A 52 -14.85 5.00 -0.18
C VAL A 52 -14.79 3.48 0.01
N VAL A 53 -13.75 2.85 -0.54
CA VAL A 53 -13.52 1.40 -0.45
C VAL A 53 -13.07 0.99 0.95
N VAL A 54 -12.05 1.66 1.49
CA VAL A 54 -11.48 1.38 2.81
C VAL A 54 -10.75 2.60 3.35
N ARG A 55 -10.81 2.83 4.66
CA ARG A 55 -9.93 3.77 5.36
C ARG A 55 -8.77 3.01 5.97
N ILE A 56 -7.55 3.27 5.50
CA ILE A 56 -6.33 2.67 6.05
C ILE A 56 -6.05 3.33 7.41
N PRO A 57 -6.11 2.60 8.53
CA PRO A 57 -5.85 3.17 9.84
C PRO A 57 -4.35 3.47 10.01
N ALA A 58 -4.03 4.45 10.87
CA ALA A 58 -2.65 4.70 11.26
C ALA A 58 -2.03 3.44 11.88
N GLY A 59 -0.80 3.13 11.48
CA GLY A 59 -0.08 1.94 11.91
C GLY A 59 -0.38 0.66 11.11
N ALA A 60 -1.26 0.71 10.10
CA ALA A 60 -1.43 -0.40 9.17
C ALA A 60 -0.13 -0.69 8.40
N THR A 61 0.20 -1.96 8.27
CA THR A 61 1.36 -2.46 7.52
C THR A 61 0.90 -3.48 6.47
N ASN A 62 1.76 -3.76 5.49
CA ASN A 62 1.51 -4.79 4.47
C ASN A 62 0.16 -4.62 3.74
N ILE A 63 -0.18 -3.38 3.38
CA ILE A 63 -1.43 -3.02 2.72
C ILE A 63 -1.39 -3.48 1.26
N ASP A 64 -2.40 -4.26 0.85
CA ASP A 64 -2.61 -4.72 -0.52
C ASP A 64 -4.05 -4.41 -0.94
N VAL A 65 -4.21 -3.52 -1.92
CA VAL A 65 -5.51 -3.12 -2.47
C VAL A 65 -5.46 -3.36 -3.96
N ARG A 66 -6.35 -4.23 -4.45
CA ARG A 66 -6.41 -4.64 -5.85
C ARG A 66 -7.76 -4.31 -6.43
N GLN A 67 -7.77 -3.60 -7.54
CA GLN A 67 -8.94 -3.48 -8.39
C GLN A 67 -8.96 -4.67 -9.34
N HIS A 68 -10.07 -5.39 -9.36
CA HIS A 68 -10.33 -6.46 -10.30
C HIS A 68 -11.38 -5.99 -11.28
N SER A 69 -11.04 -6.00 -12.56
CA SER A 69 -11.95 -5.52 -13.59
C SER A 69 -13.14 -6.44 -13.81
N TYR A 70 -14.29 -5.88 -14.17
CA TYR A 70 -15.46 -6.68 -14.52
C TYR A 70 -15.14 -7.65 -15.67
N SER A 71 -15.41 -8.95 -15.45
CA SER A 71 -15.12 -10.03 -16.40
C SER A 71 -13.66 -10.15 -16.86
N GLY A 72 -12.69 -9.57 -16.12
CA GLY A 72 -11.27 -9.62 -16.50
C GLY A 72 -10.90 -8.74 -17.69
N LYS A 73 -11.79 -7.83 -18.13
CA LYS A 73 -11.50 -6.89 -19.21
C LYS A 73 -10.76 -5.66 -18.67
N PRO A 74 -9.62 -5.25 -19.22
CA PRO A 74 -8.86 -4.09 -18.72
C PRO A 74 -9.58 -2.73 -18.85
N GLU A 75 -10.72 -2.70 -19.54
CA GLU A 75 -11.53 -1.53 -19.86
C GLU A 75 -12.78 -1.51 -18.98
N ASP A 76 -12.65 -1.30 -17.66
CA ASP A 76 -13.79 -1.25 -16.74
C ASP A 76 -14.10 0.16 -16.21
N ASP A 77 -13.46 1.21 -16.76
CA ASP A 77 -13.62 2.65 -16.45
C ASP A 77 -13.58 3.02 -14.95
N ASN A 78 -13.20 2.07 -14.10
CA ASN A 78 -13.01 2.27 -12.68
C ASN A 78 -11.51 2.47 -12.42
N TYR A 79 -11.18 3.35 -11.49
CA TYR A 79 -9.80 3.57 -11.09
C TYR A 79 -9.73 3.83 -9.60
N LEU A 80 -8.82 3.14 -8.90
CA LEU A 80 -8.52 3.43 -7.51
C LEU A 80 -7.95 4.84 -7.37
N ALA A 81 -8.41 5.59 -6.38
CA ALA A 81 -7.75 6.80 -5.92
C ALA A 81 -7.37 6.66 -4.45
N LEU A 82 -6.27 7.32 -4.06
CA LEU A 82 -5.81 7.38 -2.68
C LEU A 82 -5.75 8.84 -2.27
N SER A 83 -6.41 9.21 -1.18
CA SER A 83 -6.28 10.53 -0.57
C SER A 83 -5.82 10.42 0.88
N ASN A 84 -5.24 11.51 1.38
CA ASN A 84 -4.96 11.67 2.80
C ASN A 84 -6.28 11.96 3.58
N SER A 85 -6.18 12.10 4.90
CA SER A 85 -7.34 12.42 5.75
C SER A 85 -7.94 13.82 5.55
N GLN A 86 -7.24 14.71 4.84
CA GLN A 86 -7.70 16.06 4.51
C GLN A 86 -8.41 16.12 3.16
N GLY A 87 -8.38 15.03 2.38
CA GLY A 87 -8.98 14.94 1.06
C GLY A 87 -8.01 15.19 -0.09
N ASP A 88 -6.73 15.47 0.19
CA ASP A 88 -5.74 15.68 -0.86
C ASP A 88 -5.36 14.33 -1.49
N PHE A 89 -5.49 14.23 -2.81
CA PHE A 89 -5.17 13.03 -3.54
C PHE A 89 -3.64 12.82 -3.67
N ILE A 90 -3.22 11.58 -3.42
CA ILE A 90 -1.83 11.08 -3.51
C ILE A 90 -1.65 10.20 -4.76
N LEU A 91 -2.71 9.47 -5.16
CA LEU A 91 -2.75 8.62 -6.35
C LEU A 91 -4.09 8.83 -7.06
N ASN A 92 -4.07 9.15 -8.36
CA ASN A 92 -5.26 9.53 -9.15
C ASN A 92 -6.05 10.64 -8.42
N GLY A 93 -7.27 10.98 -8.86
CA GLY A 93 -8.07 12.01 -8.18
C GLY A 93 -8.70 12.97 -9.17
N ASP A 94 -9.67 13.77 -8.73
CA ASP A 94 -10.36 14.78 -9.55
C ASP A 94 -10.89 14.23 -10.89
N PHE A 95 -11.30 12.96 -10.90
CA PHE A 95 -11.75 12.24 -12.10
C PHE A 95 -10.66 12.09 -13.19
N VAL A 96 -9.39 12.19 -12.80
CA VAL A 96 -8.22 12.02 -13.67
C VAL A 96 -7.36 10.84 -13.18
N VAL A 97 -6.91 10.03 -14.14
CA VAL A 97 -5.93 8.97 -13.90
C VAL A 97 -4.53 9.53 -14.10
N SER A 98 -3.69 9.41 -13.09
CA SER A 98 -2.30 9.84 -13.15
C SER A 98 -1.51 8.95 -14.13
N MET A 99 -0.87 9.56 -15.12
CA MET A 99 0.06 8.86 -16.01
C MET A 99 1.44 8.74 -15.33
N PHE A 100 1.56 7.84 -14.35
CA PHE A 100 2.88 7.44 -13.88
C PHE A 100 3.43 6.36 -14.82
N LYS A 101 4.49 6.71 -15.55
CA LYS A 101 5.31 5.77 -16.33
C LYS A 101 6.33 5.07 -15.45
#